data_AF-A0A0C4Y952-F1
#
_entry.id   AF-A0A0C4Y952-F1
#
_cell.length_a   1.000
_cell.length_b   1.000
_cell.length_c   1.000
_cell.angle_alpha   90.00
_cell.angle_beta   90.00
_cell.angle_gamma   90.00
#
_symmetry.space_group_name_H-M   'P 1'
#
loop_
_entity.id
_entity.type
_entity.pdbx_description
1 polymer ?
#
loop_
_entity_poly.entity_id
_entity_poly.type
_entity_poly.pdbx_seq_one_letter_code
_entity_poly.pdbx_strand_id
1 'polypeptide(L)' 'MNLEHALRALEGLGLTMLVVPKAHAPLLEQAAAHAAKVSGQAAREDHTHMEEGDSQYF' A
#
# COMPACT_ATOMS: atom_id res chain seq x y z
N MET A 1 20.13 0.57 -15.02
CA MET A 1 19.47 -0.49 -14.25
C MET A 1 19.25 -1.68 -15.16
N ASN A 2 19.61 -2.90 -14.74
CA ASN A 2 19.26 -4.13 -15.46
C ASN A 2 17.93 -4.67 -14.91
N LEU A 3 16.96 -4.95 -15.78
CA LEU A 3 15.67 -5.52 -15.42
C LEU A 3 15.81 -6.82 -14.62
N GLU A 4 16.77 -7.68 -14.96
CA GLU A 4 17.04 -8.92 -14.23
C GLU A 4 17.42 -8.68 -12.78
N HIS A 5 18.21 -7.63 -12.53
CA HIS A 5 18.60 -7.25 -11.17
C HIS A 5 17.41 -6.74 -10.38
N ALA A 6 16.52 -5.97 -11.02
CA ALA A 6 15.28 -5.51 -10.40
C ALA A 6 14.33 -6.68 -10.10
N LEU A 7 14.19 -7.65 -10.99
CA LEU A 7 13.34 -8.83 -10.78
C LEU A 7 13.84 -9.68 -9.61
N ARG A 8 15.15 -9.94 -9.52
CA ARG A 8 15.73 -10.66 -8.37
C ARG A 8 15.56 -9.91 -7.05
N ALA A 9 15.69 -8.59 -7.06
CA ALA A 9 15.45 -7.77 -5.88
C ALA A 9 13.99 -7.84 -5.43
N LEU A 10 13.03 -7.80 -6.36
CA LEU A 10 11.60 -7.94 -6.06
C LEU A 10 11.27 -9.31 -5.48
N GLU A 11 11.84 -10.38 -6.06
CA GLU A 11 11.69 -11.75 -5.54
C GLU A 11 12.18 -11.88 -4.10
N GLY A 12 13.36 -11.31 -3.79
CA GLY A 12 13.90 -11.30 -2.42
C GLY A 12 13.09 -10.49 -1.41
N LEU A 13 12.26 -9.55 -1.87
CA LEU A 13 11.37 -8.73 -1.04
C LEU A 13 9.93 -9.25 -1.00
N GLY A 14 9.62 -10.34 -1.70
CA GLY A 14 8.25 -10.86 -1.84
C GLY A 14 7.32 -9.89 -2.60
N LEU A 15 7.87 -9.02 -3.45
CA LEU A 15 7.12 -8.04 -4.22
C LEU A 15 6.82 -8.55 -5.62
N THR A 16 5.68 -8.14 -6.19
CA THR A 16 5.28 -8.48 -7.56
C THR A 16 5.34 -7.23 -8.44
N MET A 17 5.91 -7.35 -9.65
CA MET A 17 5.89 -6.28 -10.64
C MET A 17 4.60 -6.34 -11.46
N LEU A 18 3.89 -5.21 -11.56
CA LEU A 18 2.74 -5.05 -12.44
C LEU A 18 3.16 -4.35 -13.74
N VAL A 19 2.85 -4.96 -14.89
CA VAL A 19 3.06 -4.35 -16.21
C VAL A 19 1.73 -3.81 -16.72
N VAL A 20 1.70 -2.52 -17.07
CA VAL A 20 0.47 -1.82 -17.48
C VAL A 20 0.66 -1.17 -18.85
N PRO A 21 -0.30 -1.34 -19.79
CA PRO A 21 -0.29 -0.58 -21.04
C PRO A 21 -0.25 0.92 -20.78
N LYS A 22 0.54 1.67 -21.55
CA LYS A 22 0.72 3.13 -21.35
C LYS A 22 -0.61 3.91 -21.31
N ALA A 23 -1.59 3.51 -22.12
CA ALA A 23 -2.92 4.13 -22.13
C ALA A 23 -3.66 4.04 -20.78
N HIS A 24 -3.29 3.07 -19.93
CA HIS A 24 -3.90 2.84 -18.62
C HIS A 24 -3.03 3.33 -17.45
N ALA A 25 -1.89 3.99 -17.71
CA ALA A 25 -1.06 4.55 -16.64
C ALA A 25 -1.83 5.49 -15.70
N PRO A 26 -2.74 6.37 -16.18
CA PRO A 26 -3.55 7.20 -15.29
C PRO A 26 -4.45 6.38 -14.35
N LEU A 27 -4.98 5.25 -14.82
CA LEU A 27 -5.82 4.36 -14.00
C LEU A 27 -5.02 3.69 -12.88
N LEU A 28 -3.77 3.30 -13.17
CA LEU A 28 -2.88 2.75 -12.14
C LEU A 28 -2.57 3.77 -11.05
N GLU A 29 -2.29 5.02 -11.44
CA GLU A 29 -2.02 6.10 -10.49
C GLU A 29 -3.24 6.38 -9.61
N GLN A 30 -4.44 6.42 -10.19
CA GLN A 30 -5.69 6.59 -9.46
C GLN A 30 -5.93 5.43 -8.48
N ALA A 31 -5.70 4.18 -8.92
CA ALA A 31 -5.85 3.01 -8.07
C ALA A 31 -4.86 3.03 -6.89
N ALA A 32 -3.60 3.40 -7.14
CA ALA A 32 -2.58 3.52 -6.11
C ALA A 32 -2.92 4.62 -5.10
N ALA A 33 -3.35 5.80 -5.57
CA ALA A 33 -3.76 6.91 -4.72
C ALA A 33 -4.99 6.55 -3.86
N HIS A 34 -5.96 5.84 -4.45
CA HIS A 34 -7.13 5.34 -3.72
C HIS A 34 -6.74 4.32 -2.66
N ALA A 35 -5.91 3.33 -3.00
CA ALA A 35 -5.43 2.33 -2.05
C ALA A 35 -4.67 2.95 -0.88
N ALA A 36 -3.79 3.93 -1.14
CA ALA A 36 -3.06 4.67 -0.11
C ALA A 36 -3.99 5.47 0.81
N LYS A 37 -5.05 6.07 0.26
CA LYS A 37 -6.07 6.77 1.05
C LYS A 37 -6.81 5.80 1.96
N VAL A 38 -7.28 4.67 1.42
CA VAL A 38 -8.01 3.65 2.19
C VAL A 38 -7.13 3.03 3.27
N SER A 39 -5.87 2.70 2.98
CA SER A 39 -4.97 2.15 3.99
C SER A 39 -4.65 3.16 5.09
N GLY A 40 -4.48 4.45 4.75
CA GLY A 40 -4.30 5.52 5.73
C GLY A 40 -5.53 5.76 6.59
N GLN A 41 -6.75 5.56 6.05
CA GLN A 41 -8.00 5.62 6.82
C GLN A 41 -8.14 4.41 7.74
N ALA A 42 -7.91 3.19 7.23
CA ALA A 42 -7.97 1.96 8.01
C ALA A 42 -6.96 1.98 9.18
N ALA A 43 -5.73 2.48 8.95
CA ALA A 43 -4.75 2.64 10.03
C ALA A 43 -5.23 3.63 11.10
N ARG A 44 -5.87 4.75 10.70
CA ARG A 44 -6.41 5.74 11.64
C ARG A 44 -7.57 5.19 12.46
N GLU A 45 -8.46 4.43 11.84
CA GLU A 45 -9.59 3.79 12.52
C GLU A 45 -9.12 2.72 13.54
N ASP A 46 -8.08 1.96 13.21
CA ASP A 46 -7.44 0.99 14.12
C ASP A 46 -6.80 1.69 15.34
N HIS A 47 -6.14 2.83 15.13
CA HIS A 47 -5.59 3.64 16.23
C HIS A 47 -6.69 4.24 17.13
N THR A 48 -7.83 4.68 16.58
CA THR A 48 -8.94 5.21 17.39
C THR A 48 -9.63 4.15 18.24
N HIS A 49 -9.71 2.90 17.75
CA HIS A 49 -10.28 1.79 18.52
C HIS A 49 -9.33 1.31 19.65
N MET A 50 -8.02 1.51 19.50
CA MET A 50 -7.03 1.18 20.53
C MET A 50 -7.02 2.21 21.68
N GLU A 51 -7.26 3.50 21.43
CA GLU A 51 -7.29 4.54 22.48
C GLU A 51 -8.59 4.54 23.31
N GLU A 52 -9.71 4.04 22.78
CA GLU A 52 -10.98 3.93 23.55
C GLU A 52 -11.01 2.75 24.53
N GLY A 53 -10.12 1.75 24.37
CA GLY A 53 -10.02 0.59 25.26
C GLY A 53 -9.24 0.83 26.56
N ASP A 54 -8.29 1.77 26.56
CA ASP A 54 -7.42 2.05 27.71
C ASP A 54 -7.93 3.19 28.61
N SER A 55 -8.95 3.94 28.19
CA SER A 55 -9.53 5.04 28.98
C SER A 55 -10.73 4.65 29.86
N GLN A 56 -11.07 3.36 29.95
CA GLN A 56 -12.14 2.88 30.85
C GLN A 56 -11.65 2.27 32.18
N TYR A 57 -10.36 2.44 32.51
CA TYR A 57 -9.79 2.02 33.80
C TYR A 57 -9.08 3.17 34.52
N PHE A 58 -9.77 4.28 34.81
CA PHE A 58 -9.48 5.16 35.95
C PHE A 58 -10.75 5.88 36.42
#